data_AF-A0A3N5KUR9-F1
#
_entry.id   AF-A0A3N5KUR9-F1
#
_cell.length_a   1.000
_cell.length_b   1.000
_cell.length_c   1.000
_cell.angle_alpha   90.00
_cell.angle_beta   90.00
_cell.angle_gamma   90.00
#
_symmetry.space_group_name_H-M   'P 1'
#
loop_
_entity.id
_entity.type
_entity.pdbx_description
1 polymer ?
#
loop_
_entity_poly.entity_id
_entity_poly.type
_entity_poly.pdbx_seq_one_letter_code
_entity_poly.pdbx_strand_id
1 'polypeptide(L)'
;MKLSHIFLLIVTAIIPLFFISCSEDNPVTPSAPLDTTTFTYPMKDGSYWKYNLTVTYSDFKPDSIKKYFSNVHATARVMVLYDTVINSVNTKCLFEEFLGDTIYREARYYYINTDTAFLLYAHRGFTSGFLPQKDDPPFFNIFDPPQKVLLYPVVTGKHWEIDTSNYSTKTYLGFENVNTQAGIITCMKTVRSYTSYIYPPNSLTVEYYDYYSAKGLVREHVFLDNMEVSTIQYPEGLGIADITGETILTEYFINP
;
A
#
# COMPACT_ATOMS: atom_id res chain seq x y z
N MET A 1 42.73 -8.69 54.95
CA MET A 1 41.88 -9.54 54.08
C MET A 1 41.87 -8.95 52.68
N LYS A 2 42.48 -9.67 51.73
CA LYS A 2 42.54 -9.34 50.31
C LYS A 2 41.35 -10.01 49.61
N LEU A 3 40.38 -9.25 49.12
CA LEU A 3 39.37 -9.74 48.17
C LEU A 3 38.64 -8.55 47.50
N SER A 4 39.36 -7.73 46.71
CA SER A 4 38.75 -6.57 46.05
C SER A 4 39.25 -6.32 44.61
N HIS A 5 40.18 -7.12 44.10
CA HIS A 5 40.76 -6.87 42.76
C HIS A 5 40.52 -7.99 41.74
N ILE A 6 39.78 -9.04 42.12
CA ILE A 6 39.46 -10.17 41.22
C ILE A 6 38.11 -9.98 40.52
N PHE A 7 37.20 -9.15 41.03
CA PHE A 7 35.87 -8.95 40.44
C PHE A 7 35.84 -7.95 39.27
N LEU A 8 36.86 -7.09 39.11
CA LEU A 8 36.89 -6.06 38.07
C LEU A 8 37.50 -6.52 36.73
N LEU A 9 38.17 -7.69 36.72
CA LEU A 9 38.81 -8.25 35.52
C LEU A 9 37.93 -9.24 34.74
N ILE A 10 36.81 -9.70 35.32
CA ILE A 10 35.90 -10.64 34.65
C ILE A 10 34.81 -9.91 33.85
N VAL A 11 34.46 -8.67 34.21
CA VAL A 11 33.42 -7.89 33.50
C VAL A 11 33.95 -7.19 32.24
N THR A 12 35.26 -7.01 32.12
CA THR A 12 35.89 -6.34 30.95
C THR A 12 36.27 -7.29 29.81
N ALA A 13 36.16 -8.60 30.00
CA ALA A 13 36.56 -9.61 28.98
C ALA A 13 35.39 -10.19 28.17
N ILE A 14 34.12 -9.82 28.47
CA ILE A 14 32.93 -10.38 27.78
C ILE A 14 32.28 -9.36 26.81
N ILE A 15 32.79 -8.12 26.74
CA ILE A 15 32.21 -7.04 25.92
C ILE A 15 33.15 -6.64 24.76
N PRO A 16 33.57 -7.61 23.92
CA PRO A 16 33.60 -7.32 22.49
C PRO A 16 33.19 -8.52 21.60
N LEU A 17 32.28 -9.39 22.04
CA LEU A 17 31.75 -10.49 21.22
C LEU A 17 30.32 -10.27 20.67
N PHE A 18 29.73 -9.09 20.92
CA PHE A 18 28.38 -8.75 20.42
C PHE A 18 28.36 -7.85 19.18
N PHE A 19 29.50 -7.61 18.51
CA PHE A 19 29.57 -6.74 17.33
C PHE A 19 29.86 -7.46 15.99
N ILE A 20 29.68 -8.79 15.92
CA ILE A 20 29.82 -9.53 14.65
C ILE A 20 28.67 -10.52 14.48
N SER A 21 27.45 -9.98 14.52
CA SER A 21 26.32 -10.60 13.83
C SER A 21 25.66 -9.54 12.96
N CYS A 22 26.47 -8.89 12.11
CA CYS A 22 25.95 -8.53 10.80
C CYS A 22 25.70 -9.88 10.11
N SER A 23 24.45 -10.36 10.14
CA SER A 23 24.05 -11.33 9.13
C SER A 23 24.42 -10.68 7.82
N GLU A 24 25.28 -11.32 7.03
CA GLU A 24 25.50 -10.90 5.66
C GLU A 24 24.12 -10.84 5.02
N ASP A 25 23.60 -9.62 4.82
CA ASP A 25 22.52 -9.39 3.90
C ASP A 25 23.06 -9.92 2.59
N ASN A 26 22.67 -11.16 2.25
CA ASN A 26 23.05 -11.78 1.01
C ASN A 26 22.79 -10.73 -0.07
N PRO A 27 23.82 -10.27 -0.81
CA PRO A 27 23.61 -9.28 -1.84
C PRO A 27 22.55 -9.88 -2.76
N VAL A 28 21.37 -9.27 -2.77
CA VAL A 28 20.26 -9.74 -3.58
C VAL A 28 20.76 -9.62 -5.01
N THR A 29 21.16 -10.76 -5.59
CA THR A 29 21.63 -10.81 -6.97
C THR A 29 20.58 -10.09 -7.79
N PRO A 30 20.92 -9.00 -8.51
CA PRO A 30 19.94 -8.26 -9.26
C PRO A 30 19.25 -9.25 -10.20
N SER A 31 17.98 -9.53 -9.89
CA SER A 31 17.18 -10.41 -10.72
C SER A 31 17.14 -9.83 -12.13
N ALA A 32 17.11 -10.71 -13.14
CA ALA A 32 17.01 -10.29 -14.53
C ALA A 32 15.87 -9.26 -14.67
N PRO A 33 16.04 -8.22 -15.52
CA PRO A 33 15.02 -7.18 -15.69
C PRO A 33 13.66 -7.82 -15.93
N LEU A 34 12.65 -7.37 -15.17
CA LEU A 34 11.29 -7.87 -15.29
C LEU A 34 10.81 -7.74 -16.74
N ASP A 35 10.38 -8.85 -17.33
CA ASP A 35 9.71 -8.87 -18.61
C ASP A 35 8.29 -8.31 -18.49
N THR A 36 8.15 -7.01 -18.74
CA THR A 36 6.85 -6.34 -18.72
C THR A 36 6.09 -6.44 -20.04
N THR A 37 6.58 -7.19 -21.03
CA THR A 37 5.87 -7.37 -22.31
C THR A 37 4.53 -8.06 -22.15
N THR A 38 4.33 -8.78 -21.03
CA THR A 38 3.07 -9.44 -20.69
C THR A 38 2.05 -8.50 -20.04
N PHE A 39 2.46 -7.30 -19.60
CA PHE A 39 1.55 -6.31 -19.05
C PHE A 39 0.81 -5.65 -20.23
N THR A 40 -0.42 -6.10 -20.48
CA THR A 40 -1.22 -5.62 -21.60
C THR A 40 -1.87 -4.28 -21.26
N TYR A 41 -1.45 -3.24 -22.01
CA TYR A 41 -2.10 -1.94 -22.03
C TYR A 41 -2.18 -1.44 -23.49
N PRO A 42 -3.23 -0.70 -23.91
CA PRO A 42 -4.43 -0.32 -23.14
C PRO A 42 -5.33 -1.51 -22.83
N MET A 43 -5.92 -1.45 -21.64
CA MET A 43 -6.95 -2.42 -21.26
C MET A 43 -8.18 -2.21 -22.13
N LYS A 44 -8.71 -3.32 -22.62
CA LYS A 44 -9.89 -3.33 -23.47
C LYS A 44 -11.15 -3.11 -22.64
N ASP A 45 -12.08 -2.38 -23.23
CA ASP A 45 -13.38 -2.09 -22.64
C ASP A 45 -14.08 -3.40 -22.23
N GLY A 46 -14.75 -3.40 -21.08
CA GLY A 46 -15.38 -4.58 -20.49
C GLY A 46 -14.46 -5.45 -19.62
N SER A 47 -13.15 -5.17 -19.57
CA SER A 47 -12.27 -5.83 -18.57
C SER A 47 -12.68 -5.43 -17.15
N TYR A 48 -12.61 -6.35 -16.19
CA TYR A 48 -12.96 -6.07 -14.79
C TYR A 48 -12.15 -6.87 -13.78
N TRP A 49 -12.17 -6.39 -12.53
CA TRP A 49 -11.59 -7.00 -11.34
C TRP A 49 -12.58 -6.92 -10.18
N LYS A 50 -12.58 -7.94 -9.32
CA LYS A 50 -13.31 -7.95 -8.06
C LYS A 50 -12.35 -8.24 -6.92
N TYR A 51 -12.59 -7.60 -5.78
CA TYR A 51 -11.73 -7.68 -4.61
C TYR A 51 -12.56 -7.92 -3.36
N ASN A 52 -11.95 -8.64 -2.42
CA ASN A 52 -12.37 -8.62 -1.02
C ASN A 52 -11.43 -7.71 -0.23
N LEU A 53 -12.00 -7.05 0.76
CA LEU A 53 -11.35 -6.06 1.58
C LEU A 53 -11.60 -6.39 3.05
N THR A 54 -10.55 -6.35 3.85
CA THR A 54 -10.64 -6.52 5.30
C THR A 54 -9.82 -5.46 5.99
N VAL A 55 -10.40 -4.81 7.00
CA VAL A 55 -9.67 -3.89 7.90
C VAL A 55 -9.78 -4.39 9.32
N THR A 56 -8.65 -4.44 10.00
CA THR A 56 -8.54 -4.80 11.40
C THR A 56 -7.88 -3.68 12.19
N TYR A 57 -8.35 -3.52 13.42
CA TYR A 57 -7.83 -2.52 14.36
C TYR A 57 -7.21 -3.25 15.55
N SER A 58 -5.99 -2.86 15.94
CA SER A 58 -5.25 -3.50 17.03
C SER A 58 -4.50 -2.48 17.89
N ASP A 59 -3.82 -2.98 18.92
CA ASP A 59 -2.84 -2.24 19.73
C ASP A 59 -3.34 -0.91 20.32
N PHE A 60 -4.62 -0.89 20.70
CA PHE A 60 -5.31 0.26 21.28
C PHE A 60 -4.64 0.78 22.55
N LYS A 61 -4.38 2.09 22.61
CA LYS A 61 -3.82 2.78 23.77
C LYS A 61 -4.60 4.08 24.04
N PRO A 62 -5.44 4.15 25.09
CA PRO A 62 -5.78 3.08 26.03
C PRO A 62 -6.77 2.05 25.45
N ASP A 63 -6.81 0.84 26.01
CA ASP A 63 -7.75 -0.23 25.63
C ASP A 63 -9.23 0.19 25.64
N SER A 64 -9.58 1.21 26.42
CA SER A 64 -10.96 1.70 26.56
C SER A 64 -11.55 2.24 25.26
N ILE A 65 -10.74 2.58 24.26
CA ILE A 65 -11.20 3.04 22.95
C ILE A 65 -11.61 1.90 22.03
N LYS A 66 -11.21 0.64 22.31
CA LYS A 66 -11.54 -0.54 21.48
C LYS A 66 -13.03 -0.68 21.18
N LYS A 67 -13.88 -0.27 22.12
CA LYS A 67 -15.35 -0.32 21.99
C LYS A 67 -15.93 0.50 20.83
N TYR A 68 -15.14 1.41 20.25
CA TYR A 68 -15.55 2.24 19.10
C TYR A 68 -15.23 1.58 17.76
N PHE A 69 -14.57 0.42 17.76
CA PHE A 69 -14.07 -0.20 16.54
C PHE A 69 -14.68 -1.60 16.34
N SER A 70 -14.99 -1.87 15.08
CA SER A 70 -15.28 -3.20 14.57
C SER A 70 -14.45 -3.41 13.32
N ASN A 71 -13.97 -4.63 13.12
CA ASN A 71 -13.36 -4.99 11.84
C ASN A 71 -14.35 -4.71 10.71
N VAL A 72 -13.83 -4.25 9.58
CA VAL A 72 -14.63 -3.90 8.41
C VAL A 72 -14.39 -4.95 7.34
N HIS A 73 -15.46 -5.43 6.74
CA HIS A 73 -15.40 -6.24 5.53
C HIS A 73 -16.11 -5.51 4.40
N ALA A 74 -15.50 -5.54 3.22
CA ALA A 74 -16.09 -4.96 2.03
C ALA A 74 -15.70 -5.74 0.79
N THR A 75 -16.41 -5.45 -0.29
CA THR A 75 -16.07 -5.91 -1.64
C THR A 75 -15.93 -4.71 -2.54
N ALA A 76 -15.07 -4.82 -3.55
CA ALA A 76 -14.94 -3.80 -4.58
C ALA A 76 -14.95 -4.44 -5.96
N ARG A 77 -15.46 -3.71 -6.94
CA ARG A 77 -15.44 -4.07 -8.35
C ARG A 77 -14.93 -2.90 -9.17
N VAL A 78 -14.04 -3.19 -10.11
CA VAL A 78 -13.45 -2.22 -11.01
C VAL A 78 -13.69 -2.67 -12.43
N MET A 79 -14.14 -1.79 -13.32
CA MET A 79 -14.42 -2.11 -14.72
C MET A 79 -13.90 -1.03 -15.66
N VAL A 80 -13.30 -1.44 -16.77
CA VAL A 80 -12.96 -0.55 -17.88
C VAL A 80 -14.20 -0.30 -18.71
N LEU A 81 -14.65 0.95 -18.82
CA LEU A 81 -15.89 1.28 -19.54
C LEU A 81 -15.65 1.63 -21.00
N TYR A 82 -14.88 2.68 -21.27
CA TYR A 82 -14.66 3.24 -22.61
C TYR A 82 -13.50 4.21 -22.66
N ASP A 83 -12.99 4.47 -23.86
CA ASP A 83 -12.12 5.60 -24.17
C ASP A 83 -12.89 6.90 -24.38
N THR A 84 -12.30 8.02 -23.99
CA THR A 84 -12.83 9.37 -24.18
C THR A 84 -11.70 10.38 -24.36
N VAL A 85 -12.05 11.63 -24.67
CA VAL A 85 -11.09 12.74 -24.79
C VAL A 85 -11.49 13.83 -23.80
N ILE A 86 -10.58 14.19 -22.88
CA ILE A 86 -10.76 15.27 -21.92
C ILE A 86 -9.63 16.27 -22.13
N ASN A 87 -9.95 17.54 -22.38
CA ASN A 87 -8.97 18.59 -22.66
C ASN A 87 -7.92 18.20 -23.72
N SER A 88 -8.38 17.59 -24.82
CA SER A 88 -7.54 17.08 -25.92
C SER A 88 -6.59 15.93 -25.56
N VAL A 89 -6.79 15.28 -24.40
CA VAL A 89 -6.00 14.12 -23.94
C VAL A 89 -6.85 12.86 -24.01
N ASN A 90 -6.34 11.84 -24.71
CA ASN A 90 -6.95 10.51 -24.74
C ASN A 90 -6.94 9.90 -23.34
N THR A 91 -8.12 9.51 -22.88
CA THR A 91 -8.38 9.15 -21.49
C THR A 91 -9.23 7.90 -21.43
N LYS A 92 -8.90 6.98 -20.53
CA LYS A 92 -9.68 5.79 -20.24
C LYS A 92 -10.58 6.01 -19.03
N CYS A 93 -11.86 5.67 -19.17
CA CYS A 93 -12.85 5.70 -18.10
C CYS A 93 -12.90 4.34 -17.38
N LEU A 94 -12.67 4.34 -16.07
CA LEU A 94 -12.86 3.20 -15.18
C LEU A 94 -14.06 3.48 -14.28
N PHE A 95 -14.88 2.46 -14.05
CA PHE A 95 -15.92 2.46 -13.04
C PHE A 95 -15.46 1.65 -11.83
N GLU A 96 -15.69 2.20 -10.64
CA GLU A 96 -15.44 1.53 -9.37
C GLU A 96 -16.73 1.47 -8.58
N GLU A 97 -17.03 0.30 -8.04
CA GLU A 97 -18.12 0.03 -7.13
C GLU A 97 -17.52 -0.53 -5.83
N PHE A 98 -17.96 0.01 -4.70
CA PHE A 98 -17.54 -0.40 -3.37
C PHE A 98 -18.79 -0.72 -2.54
N LEU A 99 -18.78 -1.87 -1.90
CA LEU A 99 -19.85 -2.33 -1.02
C LEU A 99 -19.24 -2.82 0.29
N GLY A 100 -19.35 -2.01 1.34
CA GLY A 100 -19.07 -2.37 2.72
C GLY A 100 -20.33 -2.50 3.56
N ASP A 101 -20.17 -2.92 4.82
CA ASP A 101 -21.30 -3.23 5.71
C ASP A 101 -22.31 -2.08 5.89
N THR A 102 -21.82 -0.84 5.90
CA THR A 102 -22.65 0.36 6.13
C THR A 102 -22.56 1.38 5.00
N ILE A 103 -21.78 1.08 3.96
CA ILE A 103 -21.44 2.06 2.94
C ILE A 103 -21.46 1.44 1.54
N TYR A 104 -22.12 2.14 0.63
CA TYR A 104 -22.06 1.87 -0.80
C TYR A 104 -21.52 3.11 -1.49
N ARG A 105 -20.55 2.93 -2.38
CA ARG A 105 -20.01 4.01 -3.21
C ARG A 105 -19.84 3.51 -4.64
N GLU A 106 -20.08 4.40 -5.58
CA GLU A 106 -19.72 4.21 -6.97
C GLU A 106 -19.03 5.46 -7.49
N ALA A 107 -18.02 5.28 -8.33
CA ALA A 107 -17.26 6.37 -8.89
C ALA A 107 -16.79 6.05 -10.30
N ARG A 108 -16.60 7.12 -11.09
CA ARG A 108 -15.90 7.04 -12.37
C ARG A 108 -14.58 7.76 -12.26
N TYR A 109 -13.55 7.11 -12.75
CA TYR A 109 -12.19 7.61 -12.77
C TYR A 109 -11.67 7.68 -14.19
N TYR A 110 -10.89 8.72 -14.43
CA TYR A 110 -10.42 9.07 -15.75
C TYR A 110 -8.89 9.10 -15.71
N TYR A 111 -8.27 8.15 -16.42
CA TYR A 111 -6.81 8.02 -16.47
C TYR A 111 -6.31 8.29 -17.87
N ILE A 112 -5.21 9.03 -18.01
CA ILE A 112 -4.56 9.22 -19.30
C ILE A 112 -4.23 7.85 -19.88
N ASN A 113 -4.67 7.61 -21.12
CA ASN A 113 -4.55 6.32 -21.78
C ASN A 113 -3.08 6.06 -22.20
N THR A 114 -2.28 5.56 -21.26
CA THR A 114 -0.84 5.26 -21.39
C THR A 114 -0.50 3.92 -20.74
N ASP A 115 0.58 3.29 -21.16
CA ASP A 115 0.99 1.94 -20.72
C ASP A 115 1.15 1.78 -19.19
N THR A 116 1.18 2.89 -18.44
CA THR A 116 1.27 2.92 -16.98
C THR A 116 -0.03 3.28 -16.25
N ALA A 117 -1.13 3.53 -16.96
CA ALA A 117 -2.37 4.03 -16.35
C ALA A 117 -2.98 3.06 -15.34
N PHE A 118 -2.87 1.75 -15.58
CA PHE A 118 -3.35 0.77 -14.60
C PHE A 118 -2.45 0.70 -13.37
N LEU A 119 -1.13 0.90 -13.53
CA LEU A 119 -0.23 1.04 -12.41
C LEU A 119 -0.58 2.30 -11.60
N LEU A 120 -0.99 3.39 -12.25
CA LEU A 120 -1.50 4.60 -11.58
C LEU A 120 -2.82 4.35 -10.85
N TYR A 121 -3.77 3.64 -11.47
CA TYR A 121 -5.01 3.21 -10.81
C TYR A 121 -4.70 2.37 -9.56
N ALA A 122 -3.88 1.34 -9.73
CA ALA A 122 -3.51 0.43 -8.66
C ALA A 122 -2.60 1.09 -7.61
N HIS A 123 -1.92 2.19 -7.94
CA HIS A 123 -1.10 2.98 -7.01
C HIS A 123 -1.93 3.85 -6.08
N ARG A 124 -3.15 4.23 -6.49
CA ARG A 124 -4.04 5.05 -5.68
C ARG A 124 -4.35 4.40 -4.33
N GLY A 125 -4.25 3.07 -4.25
CA GLY A 125 -4.61 2.27 -3.09
C GLY A 125 -6.10 2.35 -2.81
N PHE A 126 -6.65 1.35 -2.13
CA PHE A 126 -8.04 1.41 -1.71
C PHE A 126 -8.25 2.35 -0.49
N THR A 127 -7.17 2.95 0.04
CA THR A 127 -7.20 3.75 1.27
C THR A 127 -8.12 4.96 1.25
N SER A 128 -8.44 5.53 0.08
CA SER A 128 -9.39 6.66 -0.01
C SER A 128 -10.84 6.28 0.35
N GLY A 129 -11.18 4.98 0.45
CA GLY A 129 -12.54 4.52 0.76
C GLY A 129 -12.83 4.23 2.24
N PHE A 130 -11.82 4.16 3.12
CA PHE A 130 -12.01 3.61 4.48
C PHE A 130 -12.30 4.63 5.57
N LEU A 131 -12.11 5.92 5.29
CA LEU A 131 -12.62 6.96 6.18
C LEU A 131 -14.03 7.33 5.70
N PRO A 132 -15.04 7.42 6.57
CA PRO A 132 -16.34 7.96 6.20
C PRO A 132 -16.16 9.42 5.73
N GLN A 133 -15.94 9.59 4.43
CA GLN A 133 -15.92 10.88 3.77
C GLN A 133 -17.36 11.28 3.49
N LYS A 134 -17.87 12.24 4.26
CA LYS A 134 -19.13 12.91 3.97
C LYS A 134 -18.88 13.91 2.84
N ASP A 135 -19.61 13.75 1.74
CA ASP A 135 -19.73 14.74 0.66
C ASP A 135 -18.43 15.11 -0.09
N ASP A 136 -17.57 14.14 -0.42
CA ASP A 136 -16.41 14.45 -1.25
C ASP A 136 -16.81 14.61 -2.74
N PRO A 137 -16.52 15.76 -3.37
CA PRO A 137 -16.77 15.96 -4.79
C PRO A 137 -15.95 14.98 -5.63
N PRO A 138 -16.33 14.71 -6.90
CA PRO A 138 -15.52 13.87 -7.79
C PRO A 138 -14.11 14.48 -7.92
N PHE A 139 -13.12 13.87 -7.27
CA PHE A 139 -11.73 14.28 -7.35
C PHE A 139 -11.19 14.00 -8.76
N PHE A 140 -10.98 15.05 -9.54
CA PHE A 140 -10.13 15.02 -10.72
C PHE A 140 -8.67 15.21 -10.29
N ASN A 141 -8.01 14.14 -9.86
CA ASN A 141 -6.57 14.17 -9.61
C ASN A 141 -5.84 14.01 -10.95
N ILE A 142 -5.49 15.14 -11.58
CA ILE A 142 -4.45 15.16 -12.60
C ILE A 142 -3.13 15.30 -11.83
N PHE A 143 -2.35 14.21 -11.75
CA PHE A 143 -1.01 14.28 -11.20
C PHE A 143 -0.11 15.05 -12.17
N ASP A 144 0.25 16.28 -11.82
CA ASP A 144 1.20 17.11 -12.56
C ASP A 144 2.37 17.52 -11.62
N PRO A 145 3.61 17.05 -11.86
CA PRO A 145 4.00 16.11 -12.92
C PRO A 145 3.43 14.70 -12.70
N PRO A 146 3.38 13.84 -13.73
CA PRO A 146 2.98 12.45 -13.57
C PRO A 146 3.81 11.77 -12.48
N GLN A 147 3.16 11.16 -11.49
CA GLN A 147 3.86 10.41 -10.46
C GLN A 147 4.65 9.26 -11.08
N LYS A 148 5.93 9.13 -10.71
CA LYS A 148 6.78 8.01 -11.12
C LYS A 148 6.41 6.78 -10.30
N VAL A 149 5.33 6.12 -10.68
CA VAL A 149 4.81 4.94 -9.97
C VAL A 149 5.76 3.74 -10.07
N LEU A 150 6.48 3.62 -11.18
CA LEU A 150 7.49 2.59 -11.43
C LEU A 150 8.65 3.15 -12.26
N LEU A 151 9.88 2.80 -11.86
CA LEU A 151 11.10 3.19 -12.58
C LEU A 151 11.72 2.00 -13.31
N TYR A 152 11.74 2.06 -14.64
CA TYR A 152 12.46 1.09 -15.47
C TYR A 152 13.96 1.41 -15.57
N PRO A 153 14.82 0.38 -15.73
CA PRO A 153 14.53 -1.04 -15.52
C PRO A 153 14.26 -1.31 -14.02
N VAL A 154 13.30 -2.19 -13.72
CA VAL A 154 12.99 -2.59 -12.35
C VAL A 154 13.98 -3.67 -11.92
N VAL A 155 14.83 -3.34 -10.94
CA VAL A 155 15.87 -4.24 -10.39
C VAL A 155 15.62 -4.38 -8.90
N THR A 156 15.70 -5.59 -8.33
CA THR A 156 15.42 -5.81 -6.90
C THR A 156 16.23 -4.89 -6.01
N GLY A 157 15.60 -4.32 -4.98
CA GLY A 157 16.20 -3.32 -4.10
C GLY A 157 16.22 -1.90 -4.67
N LYS A 158 15.81 -1.70 -5.93
CA LYS A 158 15.68 -0.35 -6.50
C LYS A 158 14.65 0.45 -5.72
N HIS A 159 15.09 1.63 -5.31
CA HIS A 159 14.37 2.58 -4.48
C HIS A 159 14.13 3.88 -5.23
N TRP A 160 12.97 4.51 -5.04
CA TRP A 160 12.69 5.85 -5.57
C TRP A 160 11.68 6.62 -4.74
N GLU A 161 11.81 7.93 -4.79
CA GLU A 161 10.86 8.87 -4.22
C GLU A 161 9.63 9.01 -5.13
N ILE A 162 8.43 8.91 -4.55
CA ILE A 162 7.16 9.08 -5.29
C ILE A 162 6.65 10.52 -5.18
N ASP A 163 6.78 11.09 -3.99
CA ASP A 163 6.40 12.46 -3.66
C ASP A 163 7.43 13.03 -2.68
N THR A 164 8.06 14.13 -3.10
CA THR A 164 9.12 14.83 -2.36
C THR A 164 8.58 15.64 -1.18
N SER A 165 7.28 15.96 -1.17
CA SER A 165 6.67 16.77 -0.11
C SER A 165 6.36 15.97 1.16
N ASN A 166 6.25 14.64 1.03
CA ASN A 166 5.70 13.75 2.04
C ASN A 166 6.68 12.65 2.49
N TYR A 167 7.94 12.69 2.07
CA TYR A 167 8.92 11.61 2.31
C TYR A 167 8.36 10.23 1.96
N SER A 168 7.65 10.15 0.84
CA SER A 168 7.10 8.87 0.38
C SER A 168 8.12 8.15 -0.49
N THR A 169 8.44 6.92 -0.12
CA THR A 169 9.39 6.11 -0.86
C THR A 169 8.73 4.83 -1.37
N LYS A 170 9.26 4.28 -2.45
CA LYS A 170 8.88 2.97 -2.97
C LYS A 170 10.10 2.14 -3.30
N THR A 171 10.04 0.88 -2.93
CA THR A 171 11.10 -0.10 -3.13
C THR A 171 10.54 -1.34 -3.80
N TYR A 172 11.21 -1.84 -4.84
CA TYR A 172 10.88 -3.13 -5.44
C TYR A 172 11.54 -4.28 -4.66
N LEU A 173 10.74 -5.24 -4.22
CA LEU A 173 11.18 -6.32 -3.32
C LEU A 173 11.46 -7.65 -4.03
N GLY A 174 10.90 -7.88 -5.22
CA GLY A 174 11.08 -9.14 -5.95
C GLY A 174 9.77 -9.72 -6.47
N PHE A 175 9.80 -11.00 -6.87
CA PHE A 175 8.60 -11.76 -7.24
C PHE A 175 8.12 -12.64 -6.10
N GLU A 176 6.80 -12.77 -5.97
CA GLU A 176 6.15 -13.66 -5.03
C GLU A 176 4.92 -14.29 -5.69
N ASN A 177 4.66 -15.57 -5.41
CA ASN A 177 3.41 -16.20 -5.80
C ASN A 177 2.34 -15.88 -4.76
N VAL A 178 1.30 -15.16 -5.18
CA VAL A 178 0.17 -14.82 -4.33
C VAL A 178 -0.96 -15.80 -4.59
N ASN A 179 -1.47 -16.42 -3.54
CA ASN A 179 -2.62 -17.33 -3.61
C ASN A 179 -3.91 -16.55 -3.34
N THR A 180 -4.82 -16.53 -4.29
CA THR A 180 -6.13 -15.88 -4.15
C THR A 180 -7.26 -16.77 -4.65
N GLN A 181 -8.51 -16.33 -4.49
CA GLN A 181 -9.66 -17.05 -5.06
C GLN A 181 -9.63 -17.07 -6.60
N ALA A 182 -8.94 -16.12 -7.24
CA ALA A 182 -8.71 -16.08 -8.68
C ALA A 182 -7.56 -17.01 -9.14
N GLY A 183 -6.92 -17.73 -8.21
CA GLY A 183 -5.83 -18.68 -8.45
C GLY A 183 -4.48 -18.21 -7.89
N ILE A 184 -3.43 -18.97 -8.23
CA ILE A 184 -2.05 -18.63 -7.86
C ILE A 184 -1.47 -17.74 -8.96
N ILE A 185 -1.02 -16.54 -8.58
CA ILE A 185 -0.53 -15.52 -9.52
C ILE A 185 0.85 -15.04 -9.09
N THR A 186 1.83 -15.13 -9.99
CA THR A 186 3.16 -14.57 -9.79
C THR A 186 3.09 -13.04 -9.90
N CYS A 187 3.52 -12.36 -8.85
CA CYS A 187 3.39 -10.92 -8.70
C CYS A 187 4.73 -10.25 -8.44
N MET A 188 4.94 -9.09 -9.06
CA MET A 188 5.92 -8.11 -8.65
C MET A 188 5.48 -7.49 -7.32
N LYS A 189 6.29 -7.64 -6.28
CA LYS A 189 6.06 -7.08 -4.95
C LYS A 189 6.81 -5.77 -4.78
N THR A 190 6.12 -4.75 -4.30
CA THR A 190 6.73 -3.46 -3.92
C THR A 190 6.28 -3.05 -2.53
N VAL A 191 7.12 -2.33 -1.81
CA VAL A 191 6.73 -1.63 -0.58
C VAL A 191 6.76 -0.14 -0.82
N ARG A 192 5.72 0.56 -0.40
CA ARG A 192 5.68 2.02 -0.31
C ARG A 192 5.55 2.41 1.15
N SER A 193 6.38 3.33 1.61
CA SER A 193 6.28 3.89 2.97
C SER A 193 6.06 5.40 2.92
N TYR A 194 5.28 5.89 3.88
CA TYR A 194 5.04 7.30 4.15
C TYR A 194 5.16 7.54 5.65
N THR A 195 5.94 8.54 6.05
CA THR A 195 6.00 8.98 7.44
C THR A 195 5.52 10.42 7.52
N SER A 196 4.42 10.62 8.24
CA SER A 196 3.89 11.96 8.52
C SER A 196 4.50 12.49 9.80
N TYR A 197 5.13 13.67 9.73
CA TYR A 197 5.62 14.41 10.90
C TYR A 197 4.62 15.45 11.42
N ILE A 198 3.36 15.42 10.95
CA ILE A 198 2.39 16.50 11.20
C ILE A 198 2.04 16.62 12.70
N TYR A 199 2.18 15.55 13.49
CA TYR A 199 1.82 15.56 14.92
C TYR A 199 2.90 14.94 15.83
N PRO A 200 3.94 15.71 16.24
CA PRO A 200 4.85 15.28 17.30
C PRO A 200 4.07 15.04 18.61
N PRO A 201 4.40 14.00 19.41
CA PRO A 201 5.58 13.14 19.33
C PRO A 201 5.40 11.84 18.50
N ASN A 202 4.20 11.57 17.99
CA ASN A 202 3.88 10.29 17.35
C ASN A 202 3.87 10.44 15.83
N SER A 203 4.95 10.01 15.16
CA SER A 203 4.95 9.95 13.70
C SER A 203 4.07 8.80 13.24
N LEU A 204 2.99 9.13 12.51
CA LEU A 204 2.21 8.13 11.77
C LEU A 204 3.11 7.55 10.68
N THR A 205 3.32 6.23 10.74
CA THR A 205 4.00 5.50 9.68
C THR A 205 2.96 4.68 8.94
N VAL A 206 2.96 4.80 7.62
CA VAL A 206 2.09 4.03 6.74
C VAL A 206 2.95 3.22 5.79
N GLU A 207 2.72 1.91 5.74
CA GLU A 207 3.33 1.01 4.77
C GLU A 207 2.28 0.36 3.89
N TYR A 208 2.57 0.26 2.60
CA TYR A 208 1.77 -0.44 1.59
C TYR A 208 2.64 -1.51 0.93
N TYR A 209 2.21 -2.75 0.95
CA TYR A 209 2.79 -3.84 0.18
C TYR A 209 1.87 -4.14 -0.99
N ASP A 210 2.28 -3.71 -2.18
CA ASP A 210 1.54 -3.89 -3.41
C ASP A 210 2.05 -5.11 -4.18
N TYR A 211 1.13 -5.94 -4.69
CA TYR A 211 1.43 -7.12 -5.48
C TYR A 211 0.78 -6.99 -6.86
N TYR A 212 1.59 -6.71 -7.88
CA TYR A 212 1.12 -6.48 -9.25
C TYR A 212 1.49 -7.62 -10.19
N SER A 213 0.64 -7.90 -11.16
CA SER A 213 0.95 -8.82 -12.25
C SER A 213 0.45 -8.24 -13.59
N ALA A 214 0.67 -8.97 -14.68
CA ALA A 214 0.01 -8.70 -15.96
C ALA A 214 -1.52 -8.62 -15.85
N LYS A 215 -2.10 -9.23 -14.81
CA LYS A 215 -3.54 -9.19 -14.52
C LYS A 215 -3.95 -7.98 -13.69
N GLY A 216 -3.02 -7.08 -13.35
CA GLY A 216 -3.27 -5.93 -12.50
C GLY A 216 -2.91 -6.15 -11.02
N LEU A 217 -3.59 -5.42 -10.11
CA LEU A 217 -3.39 -5.53 -8.67
C LEU A 217 -3.97 -6.87 -8.21
N VAL A 218 -3.15 -7.68 -7.55
CA VAL A 218 -3.55 -9.00 -7.05
C VAL A 218 -3.80 -8.96 -5.55
N ARG A 219 -2.97 -8.21 -4.84
CA ARG A 219 -3.08 -8.00 -3.40
C ARG A 219 -2.50 -6.64 -3.02
N GLU A 220 -3.07 -6.02 -2.00
CA GLU A 220 -2.50 -4.88 -1.28
C GLU A 220 -2.60 -5.17 0.20
N HIS A 221 -1.52 -4.91 0.95
CA HIS A 221 -1.52 -4.99 2.40
C HIS A 221 -1.04 -3.65 2.95
N VAL A 222 -1.85 -3.02 3.79
CA VAL A 222 -1.57 -1.70 4.37
C VAL A 222 -1.40 -1.83 5.87
N PHE A 223 -0.42 -1.13 6.42
CA PHE A 223 -0.21 -0.97 7.86
C PHE A 223 -0.17 0.52 8.18
N LEU A 224 -0.93 0.94 9.18
CA LEU A 224 -0.90 2.29 9.74
C LEU A 224 -0.60 2.16 11.23
N ASP A 225 0.57 2.62 11.63
CA ASP A 225 1.02 2.51 13.02
C ASP A 225 0.80 3.82 13.78
N ASN A 226 0.33 3.71 15.01
CA ASN A 226 0.04 4.81 15.93
C ASN A 226 -0.96 5.83 15.35
N MET A 227 -2.03 5.36 14.72
CA MET A 227 -3.08 6.26 14.23
C MET A 227 -3.84 6.88 15.41
N GLU A 228 -3.86 8.21 15.46
CA GLU A 228 -4.63 8.95 16.45
C GLU A 228 -6.14 8.79 16.20
N VAL A 229 -6.85 8.49 17.27
CA VAL A 229 -8.30 8.33 17.28
C VAL A 229 -8.91 9.52 17.99
N SER A 230 -9.76 10.29 17.32
CA SER A 230 -10.50 11.39 17.93
C SER A 230 -11.99 11.31 17.58
N THR A 231 -12.82 12.07 18.30
CA THR A 231 -14.23 12.24 17.94
C THR A 231 -14.61 13.71 17.99
N ILE A 232 -15.80 14.05 17.50
CA ILE A 232 -16.33 15.42 17.62
C ILE A 232 -16.38 15.87 19.09
N GLN A 233 -16.67 14.95 20.03
CA GLN A 233 -16.71 15.24 21.46
C GLN A 233 -15.31 15.32 22.11
N TYR A 234 -14.32 14.63 21.53
CA TYR A 234 -12.94 14.56 22.02
C TYR A 234 -11.98 14.90 20.87
N PRO A 235 -11.92 16.18 20.45
CA PRO A 235 -11.13 16.60 19.30
C PRO A 235 -9.63 16.50 19.54
N GLU A 236 -9.20 16.57 20.80
CA GLU A 236 -7.80 16.41 21.24
C GLU A 236 -7.33 14.95 21.30
N GLY A 237 -8.17 14.00 20.84
CA GLY A 237 -7.86 12.58 20.84
C GLY A 237 -8.46 11.79 22.01
N LEU A 238 -8.76 10.53 21.74
CA LEU A 238 -9.16 9.48 22.67
C LEU A 238 -8.01 8.51 22.97
N GLY A 239 -7.05 8.41 22.05
CA GLY A 239 -5.94 7.46 22.11
C GLY A 239 -5.36 7.18 20.73
N ILE A 240 -4.58 6.11 20.63
CA ILE A 240 -4.00 5.62 19.39
C ILE A 240 -4.36 4.15 19.15
N ALA A 241 -4.40 3.74 17.89
CA ALA A 241 -4.59 2.36 17.47
C ALA A 241 -3.78 2.09 16.20
N ASP A 242 -3.43 0.82 15.99
CA ASP A 242 -2.83 0.37 14.75
C ASP A 242 -3.95 -0.14 13.82
N ILE A 243 -3.79 0.07 12.51
CA ILE A 243 -4.74 -0.36 11.49
C ILE A 243 -4.02 -1.21 10.46
N THR A 244 -4.59 -2.37 10.17
CA THR A 244 -4.15 -3.23 9.08
C THR A 244 -5.27 -3.36 8.07
N GLY A 245 -4.97 -3.14 6.79
CA GLY A 245 -5.89 -3.35 5.68
C GLY A 245 -5.37 -4.41 4.72
N GLU A 246 -6.24 -5.29 4.23
CA GLU A 246 -5.92 -6.23 3.17
C GLU A 246 -6.95 -6.15 2.04
N THR A 247 -6.45 -5.98 0.82
CA THR A 247 -7.20 -6.10 -0.43
C THR A 247 -6.71 -7.34 -1.16
N ILE A 248 -7.61 -8.24 -1.57
CA ILE A 248 -7.25 -9.46 -2.29
C ILE A 248 -8.16 -9.68 -3.50
N LEU A 249 -7.55 -9.96 -4.66
CA LEU A 249 -8.26 -10.23 -5.91
C LEU A 249 -9.04 -11.55 -5.82
N THR A 250 -10.35 -11.47 -6.03
CA THR A 250 -11.23 -12.65 -5.99
C THR A 250 -11.60 -13.16 -7.37
N GLU A 251 -11.74 -12.25 -8.34
CA GLU A 251 -12.16 -12.57 -9.70
C GLU A 251 -11.65 -11.50 -10.66
N TYR A 252 -11.36 -11.88 -11.91
CA TYR A 252 -11.05 -10.91 -12.95
C TYR A 252 -11.44 -11.45 -14.34
N PHE A 253 -11.63 -10.53 -15.27
CA PHE A 253 -11.79 -10.81 -16.69
C PHE A 253 -11.03 -9.76 -17.47
N ILE A 254 -10.18 -10.18 -18.40
CA ILE A 254 -9.45 -9.30 -19.30
C ILE A 254 -9.97 -9.58 -20.69
N ASN A 255 -10.59 -8.58 -21.29
CA ASN A 255 -11.11 -8.69 -22.65
C ASN A 255 -9.91 -8.85 -23.61
N PRO A 256 -9.83 -9.93 -24.42
CA PRO A 256 -8.68 -10.25 -25.26
C PRO A 256 -8.51 -9.29 -26.43
#